data_AF-A0A1J3JTW0-F1
#
_entry.id   AF-A0A1J3JTW0-F1
#
_cell.length_a   1.000
_cell.length_b   1.000
_cell.length_c   1.000
_cell.angle_alpha   90.00
_cell.angle_beta   90.00
_cell.angle_gamma   90.00
#
_symmetry.space_group_name_H-M   'P 1'
#
loop_
_entity.id
_entity.type
_entity.pdbx_description
1 polymer ?
#
loop_
_entity_poly.entity_id
_entity_poly.type
_entity_poly.pdbx_seq_one_letter_code
_entity_poly.pdbx_strand_id
1 'polypeptide(L)'
;LKKVVEMGFDTTSSKFIEALRIVQRVSKKAIEEKVQVYKRLGFAVDDVWAMFKKWPYSLSLSEKNISNSMETFLGLGFSRDEFTMMVKSQPQCIGYSSEMVKKKTEFLVKKMNWPLKAVVS
;
A
#
# COMPACT_ATOMS: atom_id res chain seq x y z
N LEU A 1 -14.49 -6.00 17.01
CA LEU A 1 -15.58 -5.08 16.65
C LEU A 1 -15.31 -3.65 17.15
N LYS A 2 -15.32 -3.37 18.46
CA LYS A 2 -15.02 -2.02 19.02
C LYS A 2 -13.78 -1.34 18.43
N LYS A 3 -12.65 -2.05 18.37
CA LYS A 3 -11.38 -1.55 17.80
C LYS A 3 -11.47 -1.04 16.35
N VAL A 4 -12.27 -1.67 15.49
CA VAL A 4 -12.41 -1.25 14.07
C VAL A 4 -13.35 -0.05 13.95
N VAL A 5 -14.36 0.02 14.81
CA VAL A 5 -15.26 1.18 14.91
C VAL A 5 -14.51 2.40 15.42
N GLU A 6 -13.68 2.25 16.46
CA GLU A 6 -12.83 3.32 17.02
C GLU A 6 -11.80 3.86 16.01
N MET A 7 -11.38 3.03 15.06
CA MET A 7 -10.56 3.50 13.94
C MET A 7 -11.33 4.43 13.00
N GLY A 8 -12.65 4.54 13.08
CA GLY A 8 -13.45 5.45 12.24
C GLY A 8 -13.78 4.86 10.87
N PHE A 9 -13.95 3.55 10.78
CA PHE A 9 -14.56 2.91 9.61
C PHE A 9 -16.08 3.10 9.63
N ASP A 10 -16.67 3.37 8.47
CA ASP A 10 -18.11 3.28 8.28
C ASP A 10 -18.54 1.82 8.37
N THR A 11 -19.37 1.50 9.37
CA THR A 11 -19.84 0.14 9.69
C THR A 11 -20.69 -0.49 8.59
N THR A 12 -21.20 0.30 7.64
CA THR A 12 -21.97 -0.19 6.49
C THR A 12 -21.10 -0.49 5.27
N SER A 13 -19.83 -0.06 5.28
CA SER A 13 -18.92 -0.21 4.15
C SER A 13 -18.31 -1.61 4.06
N SER A 14 -18.00 -2.07 2.84
CA SER A 14 -17.23 -3.32 2.64
C SER A 14 -15.86 -3.26 3.32
N LYS A 15 -15.24 -2.08 3.35
CA LYS A 15 -13.96 -1.82 4.02
C LYS A 15 -14.00 -2.13 5.51
N PHE A 16 -15.13 -1.89 6.18
CA PHE A 16 -15.29 -2.28 7.59
C PHE A 16 -15.23 -3.79 7.77
N ILE A 17 -15.92 -4.55 6.91
CA ILE A 17 -15.90 -6.02 6.93
C ILE A 17 -14.51 -6.55 6.61
N GLU A 18 -13.84 -5.98 5.61
CA GLU A 18 -12.45 -6.31 5.27
C GLU A 18 -11.50 -6.05 6.44
N ALA A 19 -11.55 -4.85 7.04
CA ALA A 19 -10.73 -4.49 8.19
C ALA A 19 -11.00 -5.41 9.40
N LEU A 20 -12.26 -5.73 9.67
CA LEU A 20 -12.65 -6.67 10.72
C LEU A 20 -12.01 -8.05 10.52
N ARG A 21 -12.06 -8.58 9.28
CA ARG A 21 -11.42 -9.85 8.94
C ARG A 21 -9.90 -9.82 9.16
N ILE A 22 -9.24 -8.72 8.79
CA ILE A 22 -7.79 -8.57 8.99
C ILE A 22 -7.45 -8.53 10.48
N VAL A 23 -8.09 -7.67 11.27
CA VAL A 23 -7.76 -7.54 12.70
C VAL A 23 -8.14 -8.75 13.55
N GLN A 24 -9.07 -9.59 13.08
CA GLN A 24 -9.41 -10.86 13.73
C GLN A 24 -8.39 -11.96 13.43
N ARG A 25 -7.78 -11.94 12.23
CA ARG A 25 -6.79 -12.95 11.81
C ARG A 25 -5.36 -12.61 12.23
N VAL A 26 -5.03 -11.33 12.26
CA VAL A 26 -3.66 -10.86 12.51
C VAL A 26 -3.54 -10.38 13.96
N SER A 27 -2.54 -10.89 14.68
CA SER A 27 -2.30 -10.51 16.07
C SER A 27 -1.87 -9.04 16.18
N LYS A 28 -2.11 -8.41 17.34
CA LYS A 28 -1.69 -7.03 17.61
C LYS A 28 -0.17 -6.84 17.37
N LYS A 29 0.64 -7.80 17.84
CA LYS A 29 2.09 -7.80 17.64
C LYS A 29 2.47 -7.84 16.16
N ALA A 30 1.83 -8.71 15.38
CA ALA A 30 2.10 -8.78 13.94
C ALA A 30 1.70 -7.48 13.21
N ILE A 31 0.61 -6.81 13.62
CA ILE A 31 0.25 -5.49 13.09
C ILE A 31 1.33 -4.46 13.43
N GLU A 32 1.82 -4.43 14.66
CA GLU A 32 2.90 -3.50 15.07
C GLU A 32 4.19 -3.75 14.29
N GLU A 33 4.57 -5.01 14.10
CA GLU A 33 5.71 -5.39 13.24
C GLU A 33 5.52 -4.90 11.81
N LYS A 34 4.31 -5.02 11.23
CA LYS A 34 4.00 -4.48 9.90
C LYS A 34 4.11 -2.97 9.82
N VAL A 35 3.64 -2.26 10.84
CA VAL A 35 3.81 -0.81 10.91
C VAL A 35 5.30 -0.44 10.93
N GLN A 36 6.15 -1.20 11.65
CA GLN A 36 7.60 -0.95 11.62
C GLN A 36 8.22 -1.23 10.25
N VAL A 37 7.74 -2.24 9.50
CA VAL A 37 8.18 -2.47 8.11
C VAL A 37 7.91 -1.22 7.27
N TYR A 38 6.67 -0.73 7.24
CA TYR A 38 6.33 0.47 6.48
C TYR A 38 7.15 1.70 6.91
N LYS A 39 7.40 1.89 8.22
CA LYS A 39 8.30 2.96 8.69
C LYS A 39 9.71 2.85 8.12
N ARG A 40 10.30 1.65 8.09
CA ARG A 40 11.63 1.42 7.48
C ARG A 40 11.65 1.72 5.98
N LEU A 41 10.51 1.63 5.32
CA LEU A 41 10.36 1.96 3.89
C LEU A 41 10.05 3.44 3.63
N GLY A 42 9.97 4.27 4.68
CA GLY A 42 9.81 5.72 4.58
C GLY A 42 8.41 6.26 4.87
N PHE A 43 7.46 5.40 5.28
CA PHE A 43 6.10 5.87 5.60
C PHE A 43 6.01 6.42 7.03
N ALA A 44 5.29 7.54 7.19
CA ALA A 44 4.85 7.97 8.51
C ALA A 44 3.81 6.99 9.08
N VAL A 45 3.73 6.83 10.40
CA VAL A 45 2.77 5.92 11.03
C VAL A 45 1.33 6.29 10.68
N ASP A 46 1.02 7.58 10.66
CA ASP A 46 -0.32 8.07 10.31
C ASP A 46 -0.68 7.74 8.86
N ASP A 47 0.30 7.79 7.94
CA ASP A 47 0.12 7.38 6.56
C ASP A 47 -0.21 5.89 6.45
N VAL A 48 0.43 5.03 7.25
CA VAL A 48 0.13 3.59 7.28
C VAL A 48 -1.31 3.34 7.71
N TRP A 49 -1.80 4.05 8.73
CA TRP A 49 -3.18 3.92 9.17
C TRP A 49 -4.18 4.50 8.16
N ALA A 50 -3.83 5.60 7.48
CA ALA A 50 -4.62 6.14 6.38
C ALA A 50 -4.69 5.16 5.20
N MET A 51 -3.59 4.50 4.86
CA MET A 51 -3.54 3.44 3.85
C MET A 51 -4.41 2.24 4.26
N PHE A 52 -4.35 1.82 5.52
CA PHE A 52 -5.18 0.74 6.05
C PHE A 52 -6.68 1.07 5.96
N LYS A 53 -7.07 2.32 6.23
CA LYS A 53 -8.45 2.79 6.03
C LYS A 53 -8.90 2.74 4.58
N LYS A 54 -8.03 3.16 3.65
CA LYS A 54 -8.30 3.14 2.20
C LYS A 54 -8.38 1.72 1.67
N TRP A 55 -7.49 0.85 2.12
CA TRP A 55 -7.35 -0.54 1.67
C TRP A 55 -6.84 -1.42 2.83
N PRO A 56 -7.75 -2.10 3.56
CA PRO A 56 -7.40 -2.87 4.75
C PRO A 56 -6.39 -3.99 4.52
N TYR A 57 -6.35 -4.54 3.30
CA TYR A 57 -5.40 -5.58 2.93
C TYR A 57 -3.93 -5.14 2.95
N SER A 58 -3.64 -3.83 3.00
CA SER A 58 -2.28 -3.29 3.15
C SER A 58 -1.52 -3.89 4.37
N LEU A 59 -2.22 -4.17 5.47
CA LEU A 59 -1.62 -4.82 6.66
C LEU A 59 -1.62 -6.36 6.60
N SER A 60 -2.22 -6.95 5.57
CA SER A 60 -2.24 -8.41 5.35
C SER A 60 -1.07 -8.91 4.49
N LEU A 61 -0.37 -8.00 3.80
CA LEU A 61 0.76 -8.34 2.92
C LEU A 61 1.98 -8.80 3.72
N SER A 62 2.73 -9.77 3.19
CA SER A 62 4.00 -10.19 3.77
C SER A 62 5.06 -9.08 3.63
N GLU A 63 6.08 -9.07 4.49
CA GLU A 63 7.17 -8.09 4.38
C GLU A 63 7.88 -8.24 3.04
N LYS A 64 8.10 -9.49 2.63
CA LYS A 64 8.62 -9.83 1.30
C LYS A 64 7.79 -9.23 0.17
N ASN A 65 6.45 -9.25 0.23
CA ASN A 65 5.62 -8.65 -0.81
C ASN A 65 5.80 -7.13 -0.88
N ILE A 66 5.82 -6.46 0.27
CA ILE A 66 5.96 -5.00 0.34
C ILE A 66 7.34 -4.58 -0.17
N SER A 67 8.41 -5.25 0.30
CA SER A 67 9.78 -4.97 -0.15
C SER A 67 9.97 -5.26 -1.63
N ASN A 68 9.49 -6.39 -2.15
CA ASN A 68 9.57 -6.71 -3.58
C ASN A 68 8.82 -5.70 -4.45
N SER A 69 7.68 -5.19 -3.96
CA SER A 69 6.96 -4.13 -4.66
C SER A 69 7.82 -2.88 -4.73
N MET A 70 8.38 -2.42 -3.61
CA MET A 70 9.28 -1.27 -3.58
C MET A 70 10.44 -1.42 -4.56
N GLU A 71 11.16 -2.55 -4.53
CA GLU A 71 12.25 -2.82 -5.47
C GLU A 71 11.80 -2.80 -6.94
N THR A 72 10.57 -3.25 -7.21
CA THR A 72 9.99 -3.16 -8.57
C THR A 72 9.83 -1.71 -9.01
N PHE A 73 9.29 -0.84 -8.15
CA PHE A 73 9.14 0.59 -8.46
C PHE A 73 10.50 1.29 -8.59
N LEU A 74 11.45 1.00 -7.71
CA LEU A 74 12.81 1.54 -7.81
C LEU A 74 13.49 1.11 -9.13
N GLY A 75 13.35 -0.17 -9.51
CA GLY A 75 13.87 -0.68 -10.78
C GLY A 75 13.20 -0.10 -12.04
N LEU A 76 12.03 0.52 -11.89
CA LEU A 76 11.36 1.27 -12.96
C LEU A 76 11.80 2.74 -13.04
N GLY A 77 12.67 3.18 -12.14
CA GLY A 77 13.23 4.54 -12.12
C GLY A 77 12.51 5.51 -11.17
N PHE A 78 11.55 5.04 -10.37
CA PHE A 78 10.94 5.86 -9.34
C PHE A 78 11.87 6.00 -8.12
N SER A 79 11.89 7.17 -7.50
CA SER A 79 12.54 7.38 -6.21
C SER A 79 11.74 6.80 -5.06
N ARG A 80 12.35 6.71 -3.86
CA ARG A 80 11.66 6.29 -2.63
C ARG A 80 10.50 7.22 -2.28
N ASP A 81 10.68 8.52 -2.45
CA ASP A 81 9.65 9.52 -2.14
C ASP A 81 8.47 9.41 -3.11
N GLU A 82 8.74 9.22 -4.41
CA GLU A 82 7.70 8.98 -5.41
C GLU A 82 6.95 7.66 -5.15
N PHE A 83 7.66 6.61 -4.74
CA PHE A 83 7.03 5.36 -4.31
C PHE A 83 6.08 5.59 -3.12
N THR A 84 6.56 6.23 -2.04
CA THR A 84 5.69 6.47 -0.87
C THR A 84 4.49 7.36 -1.24
N MET A 85 4.66 8.34 -2.11
CA MET A 85 3.58 9.20 -2.63
C MET A 85 2.52 8.38 -3.39
N MET A 86 2.94 7.55 -4.36
CA MET A 86 2.04 6.69 -5.14
C MET A 86 1.27 5.72 -4.24
N VAL A 87 1.95 5.09 -3.28
CA VAL A 87 1.33 4.12 -2.37
C VAL A 87 0.35 4.79 -1.40
N LYS A 88 0.66 6.00 -0.91
CA LYS A 88 -0.27 6.79 -0.08
C LYS A 88 -1.52 7.19 -0.85
N SER A 89 -1.36 7.60 -2.10
CA SER A 89 -2.47 7.93 -2.99
C SER A 89 -3.32 6.68 -3.24
N GLN A 90 -2.67 5.59 -3.66
CA GLN A 90 -3.29 4.37 -4.12
C GLN A 90 -2.61 3.11 -3.53
N PRO A 91 -2.98 2.69 -2.30
CA PRO A 91 -2.30 1.60 -1.58
C PRO A 91 -2.39 0.24 -2.27
N GLN A 92 -3.33 0.04 -3.20
CA GLN A 92 -3.52 -1.23 -3.89
C GLN A 92 -2.35 -1.56 -4.83
N CYS A 93 -1.53 -0.58 -5.21
CA CYS A 93 -0.42 -0.80 -6.14
C CYS A 93 0.66 -1.75 -5.59
N ILE A 94 0.85 -1.81 -4.26
CA ILE A 94 1.75 -2.78 -3.62
C ILE A 94 1.17 -4.21 -3.55
N GLY A 95 -0.10 -4.37 -3.91
CA GLY A 95 -0.74 -5.67 -4.09
C GLY A 95 -0.62 -6.25 -5.51
N TYR A 96 -0.13 -5.46 -6.48
CA TYR A 96 0.04 -5.93 -7.85
C TYR A 96 1.30 -6.77 -8.01
N SER A 97 1.28 -7.67 -9.00
CA SER A 97 2.47 -8.41 -9.38
C SER A 97 3.50 -7.48 -10.02
N SER A 98 4.77 -7.88 -9.99
CA SER A 98 5.86 -7.09 -10.59
C SER A 98 5.63 -6.84 -12.08
N GLU A 99 5.10 -7.86 -12.78
CA GLU A 99 4.81 -7.85 -14.20
C GLU A 99 3.67 -6.88 -14.53
N MET A 100 2.63 -6.82 -13.68
CA MET A 100 1.52 -5.91 -13.86
C MET A 100 1.95 -4.44 -13.71
N VAL A 101 2.76 -4.14 -12.70
CA VAL A 101 3.30 -2.79 -12.47
C VAL A 101 4.19 -2.36 -13.65
N LYS A 102 5.10 -3.24 -14.09
CA LYS A 102 5.97 -3.01 -15.25
C LYS A 102 5.16 -2.74 -16.52
N LYS A 103 4.16 -3.59 -16.82
CA LYS A 103 3.31 -3.46 -18.01
C LYS A 103 2.53 -2.14 -18.03
N LYS A 104 1.95 -1.74 -16.89
CA LYS A 104 1.23 -0.46 -16.77
C LYS A 104 2.17 0.73 -16.96
N THR A 105 3.34 0.70 -16.33
CA THR A 105 4.35 1.77 -16.45
C THR A 105 4.87 1.88 -17.89
N GLU A 106 5.20 0.76 -18.51
CA GLU A 106 5.65 0.72 -19.91
C GLU A 106 4.59 1.27 -20.87
N PHE A 107 3.32 0.91 -20.66
CA PHE A 107 2.22 1.43 -21.46
C PHE A 107 2.15 2.97 -21.38
N LEU A 108 2.15 3.54 -20.17
CA LEU A 108 2.05 4.98 -19.98
C LEU A 108 3.29 5.71 -20.52
N VAL A 109 4.49 5.24 -20.17
CA VAL A 109 5.73 5.95 -20.51
C VAL A 109 6.10 5.76 -21.99
N LYS A 110 6.06 4.52 -22.51
CA LYS A 110 6.52 4.24 -23.88
C LYS A 110 5.42 4.41 -24.92
N LYS A 111 4.20 3.92 -24.66
CA LYS A 111 3.12 3.97 -25.67
C LYS A 111 2.36 5.28 -25.66
N MET A 112 2.12 5.85 -24.48
CA MET A 112 1.41 7.13 -24.34
C MET A 112 2.37 8.32 -24.29
N ASN A 113 3.69 8.09 -24.31
CA ASN A 113 4.74 9.10 -24.26
C ASN A 113 4.64 10.02 -23.02
N TRP A 114 4.17 9.48 -21.88
CA TRP A 114 4.11 10.24 -20.64
C TRP A 114 5.48 10.33 -19.97
N PRO A 115 5.86 11.51 -19.43
CA PRO A 115 7.01 11.60 -18.55
C PRO A 115 6.83 10.66 -17.35
N LEU A 116 7.88 9.95 -16.92
CA LEU A 116 7.79 9.02 -15.78
C LEU A 116 7.24 9.72 -14.52
N LYS A 117 7.64 10.97 -14.28
CA LYS A 117 7.16 11.78 -13.14
C LYS A 117 5.65 12.05 -13.18
N ALA A 118 5.02 12.05 -14.35
CA ALA A 118 3.57 12.23 -14.46
C ALA A 118 2.80 10.99 -13.96
N VAL A 119 3.45 9.83 -13.84
CA VAL A 119 2.87 8.59 -13.31
C VAL A 119 2.72 8.62 -11.79
N VAL A 120 3.46 9.49 -11.10
CA VAL A 120 3.48 9.59 -9.63
C VAL A 120 2.20 10.23 -9.06
N SER A 121 1.46 10.96 -9.91
CA SER A 121 0.25 11.75 -9.60
C SER A 121 -0.92 10.93 -9.04
#